data_AF-A0A8J8ENR6-F1
#
_entry.id   AF-A0A8J8ENR6-F1
#
_cell.length_a   1.000
_cell.length_b   1.000
_cell.length_c   1.000
_cell.angle_alpha   90.00
_cell.angle_beta   90.00
_cell.angle_gamma   90.00
#
_symmetry.space_group_name_H-M   'P 1'
#
loop_
_entity.id
_entity.type
_entity.pdbx_description
1 polymer ?
#
loop_
_entity_poly.entity_id
_entity_poly.type
_entity_poly.pdbx_seq_one_letter_code
_entity_poly.pdbx_strand_id
1 'polypeptide(L)'
;MSVRYEIIEKPELQILINVLPEIVVSYPLYELPLFRAWPSEAGYEVNVLVGRHEFSEAVPEYLSYELPTYIDFYEAFISAGILRYDNIEEFMKSLELYEYLRKGVTFAPDTNLFYHRFISGFRPLDGYQIVVAEGVKKEIENAMNYKYHRSQLSEIGKAVRNAHLLKEFSNRRMKKSRKAAYIALKEFERLKERIIIAESVKDEAHNNDEIIIKSLKRYDEMTPTLLVFLTADIAITDVAEIEGLEYFLFDYPTAKLGKHEVTAYQLRTLIFNLAAVFGVIEVNGVIVFGEFGGKRGLNELKVLFPEENRIYHEFMFHLKLCRRLMEIMDEKRSRG
;
A
#
# COMPACT_ATOMS: atom_id res chain seq x y z
N MET A 1 33.37 -7.70 5.34
CA MET A 1 32.59 -7.72 6.60
C MET A 1 31.33 -8.54 6.34
N SER A 2 30.99 -9.49 7.21
CA SER A 2 29.73 -10.25 7.09
C SER A 2 28.58 -9.28 7.37
N VAL A 3 27.85 -8.87 6.34
CA VAL A 3 26.64 -8.05 6.50
C VAL A 3 25.58 -8.93 7.16
N ARG A 4 25.22 -8.61 8.41
CA ARG A 4 24.18 -9.35 9.12
C ARG A 4 22.82 -8.81 8.70
N TYR A 5 21.95 -9.74 8.34
CA TYR A 5 20.57 -9.43 8.02
C TYR A 5 19.65 -10.27 8.89
N GLU A 6 18.45 -9.75 9.12
CA GLU A 6 17.34 -10.49 9.71
C GLU A 6 16.13 -10.40 8.81
N ILE A 7 15.33 -11.46 8.78
CA ILE A 7 14.01 -11.44 8.16
C ILE A 7 12.99 -11.21 9.27
N ILE A 8 12.18 -10.18 9.10
CA ILE A 8 11.15 -9.79 10.05
C ILE A 8 9.80 -9.65 9.37
N GLU A 9 8.73 -9.71 10.13
CA GLU A 9 7.36 -9.45 9.65
C GLU A 9 6.98 -7.98 9.85
N LYS A 10 6.01 -7.47 9.06
CA LYS A 10 5.53 -6.08 9.16
C LYS A 10 5.28 -5.60 10.60
N PRO A 11 4.64 -6.37 11.50
CA PRO A 11 4.44 -5.92 12.89
C PRO A 11 5.75 -5.71 13.66
N GLU A 12 6.78 -6.52 13.39
CA GLU A 12 8.09 -6.47 14.04
C GLU A 12 8.91 -5.25 13.63
N LEU A 13 8.59 -4.61 12.50
CA LEU A 13 9.15 -3.30 12.11
C LEU A 13 8.92 -2.23 13.21
N GLN A 14 7.86 -2.36 14.00
CA GLN A 14 7.61 -1.46 15.12
C GLN A 14 8.75 -1.47 16.14
N ILE A 15 9.46 -2.60 16.29
CA ILE A 15 10.60 -2.71 17.19
C ILE A 15 11.72 -1.79 16.72
N LEU A 16 12.02 -1.79 15.41
CA LEU A 16 13.02 -0.88 14.83
C LEU A 16 12.62 0.59 15.03
N ILE A 17 11.36 0.91 14.78
CA ILE A 17 10.81 2.27 14.98
C ILE A 17 10.99 2.71 16.44
N ASN A 18 10.71 1.85 17.40
CA ASN A 18 10.73 2.18 18.83
C ASN A 18 12.15 2.33 19.42
N VAL A 19 13.17 1.69 18.85
CA VAL A 19 14.56 1.85 19.33
C VAL A 19 15.24 3.12 18.81
N LEU A 20 14.58 3.85 17.90
CA LEU A 20 15.12 5.06 17.29
C LEU A 20 14.55 6.30 17.98
N PRO A 21 15.39 7.23 18.47
CA PRO A 21 14.91 8.48 19.10
C PRO A 21 14.36 9.47 18.06
N GLU A 22 14.97 9.51 16.88
CA GLU A 22 14.52 10.21 15.68
C GLU A 22 14.60 9.20 14.54
N ILE A 23 13.58 9.16 13.69
CA ILE A 23 13.50 8.27 12.54
C ILE A 23 13.77 9.11 11.30
N VAL A 24 14.80 8.76 10.55
CA VAL A 24 15.18 9.40 9.30
C VAL A 24 15.07 8.36 8.21
N VAL A 25 14.15 8.58 7.27
CA VAL A 25 13.91 7.67 6.15
C VAL A 25 14.41 8.29 4.86
N SER A 26 15.19 7.53 4.09
CA SER A 26 15.70 7.94 2.78
C SER A 26 15.54 6.82 1.75
N TYR A 27 15.61 7.18 0.47
CA TYR A 27 15.68 6.23 -0.63
C TYR A 27 17.13 6.07 -1.10
N PRO A 28 17.78 4.92 -0.81
CA PRO A 28 19.22 4.81 -0.95
C PRO A 28 19.68 4.75 -2.41
N LEU A 29 18.84 4.37 -3.39
CA LEU A 29 19.28 4.35 -4.78
C LEU A 29 19.62 5.74 -5.34
N TYR A 30 19.01 6.80 -4.80
CA TYR A 30 19.30 8.19 -5.17
C TYR A 30 19.90 9.03 -4.03
N GLU A 31 20.03 8.46 -2.83
CA GLU A 31 20.37 9.19 -1.60
C GLU A 31 19.37 10.32 -1.32
N LEU A 32 18.10 10.08 -1.62
CA LEU A 32 17.04 11.06 -1.50
C LEU A 32 16.43 11.00 -0.09
N PRO A 33 16.55 12.04 0.75
CA PRO A 33 15.94 12.05 2.09
C PRO A 33 14.43 12.21 1.98
N LEU A 34 13.65 11.22 2.42
CA LEU A 34 12.20 11.23 2.23
C LEU A 34 11.48 12.02 3.32
N PHE A 35 11.66 11.62 4.58
CA PHE A 35 11.04 12.28 5.72
C PHE A 35 11.81 12.01 7.02
N ARG A 36 11.49 12.81 8.03
CA ARG A 36 11.88 12.57 9.43
C ARG A 36 10.63 12.35 10.27
N ALA A 37 10.76 11.57 11.33
CA ALA A 37 9.71 11.41 12.31
C ALA A 37 10.28 11.33 13.73
N TRP A 38 9.52 11.83 14.70
CA TRP A 38 9.87 11.73 16.12
C TRP A 38 8.61 11.48 16.94
N PRO A 39 8.73 10.85 18.13
CA PRO A 39 7.59 10.65 19.02
C PRO A 39 6.88 11.96 19.38
N SER A 40 5.56 11.93 19.41
CA SER A 40 4.67 13.01 19.85
C SER A 40 3.58 12.46 20.77
N GLU A 41 2.75 13.33 21.37
CA GLU A 41 1.65 12.89 22.24
C GLU A 41 0.61 12.04 21.49
N ALA A 42 0.36 12.34 20.22
CA ALA A 42 -0.58 11.62 19.35
C ALA A 42 0.02 10.34 18.71
N GLY A 43 1.32 10.08 18.94
CA GLY A 43 2.08 9.00 18.32
C GLY A 43 3.41 9.51 17.80
N TYR A 44 3.42 10.04 16.58
CA TYR A 44 4.60 10.60 15.92
C TYR A 44 4.26 11.86 15.13
N GLU A 45 5.17 12.83 15.07
CA GLU A 45 5.14 13.89 14.06
C GLU A 45 6.04 13.46 12.90
N VAL A 46 5.50 13.48 11.68
CA VAL A 46 6.22 13.23 10.43
C VAL A 46 6.44 14.55 9.72
N ASN A 47 7.67 14.84 9.33
CA ASN A 47 8.06 16.00 8.53
C ASN A 47 8.69 15.54 7.22
N VAL A 48 8.00 15.79 6.11
CA VAL A 48 8.42 15.42 4.76
C VAL A 48 9.48 16.39 4.24
N LEU A 49 10.56 15.84 3.68
CA LEU A 49 11.74 16.59 3.28
C LEU A 49 11.87 16.80 1.76
N VAL A 50 11.02 16.14 0.98
CA VAL A 50 11.08 16.16 -0.50
C VAL A 50 9.72 16.45 -1.12
N GLY A 51 9.75 17.13 -2.25
CA GLY A 51 8.62 17.39 -3.11
C GLY A 51 8.79 16.76 -4.49
N ARG A 52 7.95 17.19 -5.42
CA ARG A 52 7.95 16.68 -6.80
C ARG A 52 9.25 17.00 -7.54
N HIS A 53 9.84 18.16 -7.26
CA HIS A 53 11.05 18.65 -7.93
C HIS A 53 12.25 17.75 -7.65
N GLU A 54 12.49 17.40 -6.39
CA GLU A 54 13.63 16.58 -5.98
C GLU A 54 13.56 15.17 -6.57
N PHE A 55 12.34 14.61 -6.71
CA PHE A 55 12.15 13.35 -7.44
C PHE A 55 12.44 13.51 -8.94
N SER A 56 11.96 14.58 -9.60
CA SER A 56 12.22 14.77 -11.04
C SER A 56 13.70 14.98 -11.36
N GLU A 57 14.47 15.59 -10.46
CA GLU A 57 15.92 15.73 -10.64
C GLU A 57 16.67 14.41 -10.38
N ALA A 58 16.17 13.59 -9.45
CA ALA A 58 16.82 12.33 -9.07
C ALA A 58 16.50 11.16 -10.01
N VAL A 59 15.31 11.12 -10.62
CA VAL A 59 14.85 10.02 -11.47
C VAL A 59 14.93 10.43 -12.94
N PRO A 60 15.77 9.78 -13.76
CA PRO A 60 15.71 9.97 -15.20
C PRO A 60 14.33 9.61 -15.74
N GLU A 61 13.77 10.44 -16.63
CA GLU A 61 12.41 10.28 -17.15
C GLU A 61 12.18 8.89 -17.76
N TYR A 62 13.16 8.39 -18.52
CA TYR A 62 13.12 7.06 -19.13
C TYR A 62 13.17 5.90 -18.12
N LEU A 63 13.40 6.14 -16.82
CA LEU A 63 13.33 5.13 -15.77
C LEU A 63 12.17 5.36 -14.80
N SER A 64 11.35 6.39 -15.01
CA SER A 64 10.20 6.72 -14.15
C SER A 64 9.15 5.61 -14.09
N TYR A 65 9.10 4.72 -15.09
CA TYR A 65 8.22 3.55 -15.08
C TYR A 65 8.73 2.41 -14.17
N GLU A 66 10.04 2.33 -13.91
CA GLU A 66 10.64 1.30 -13.04
C GLU A 66 11.08 1.78 -11.67
N LEU A 67 11.47 3.05 -11.56
CA LEU A 67 11.96 3.63 -10.33
C LEU A 67 10.86 4.43 -9.65
N PRO A 68 10.84 4.47 -8.31
CA PRO A 68 9.81 5.18 -7.58
C PRO A 68 9.82 6.67 -7.90
N THR A 69 8.63 7.23 -8.06
CA THR A 69 8.39 8.64 -8.35
C THR A 69 7.74 9.33 -7.15
N TYR A 70 7.58 10.66 -7.24
CA TYR A 70 6.82 11.40 -6.23
C TYR A 70 5.37 10.90 -6.08
N ILE A 71 4.75 10.41 -7.17
CA ILE A 71 3.39 9.85 -7.11
C ILE A 71 3.39 8.58 -6.25
N ASP A 72 4.37 7.69 -6.43
CA ASP A 72 4.51 6.48 -5.61
C ASP A 72 4.76 6.81 -4.13
N PHE A 73 5.50 7.90 -3.86
CA PHE A 73 5.71 8.43 -2.51
C PHE A 73 4.40 8.97 -1.92
N TYR A 74 3.65 9.78 -2.67
CA TYR A 74 2.38 10.37 -2.27
C TYR A 74 1.32 9.31 -1.96
N GLU A 75 1.16 8.32 -2.84
CA GLU A 75 0.24 7.20 -2.64
C GLU A 75 0.61 6.33 -1.43
N ALA A 76 1.89 6.30 -1.01
CA ALA A 76 2.28 5.63 0.22
C ALA A 76 1.64 6.28 1.46
N PHE A 77 1.42 7.61 1.45
CA PHE A 77 0.70 8.31 2.52
C PHE A 77 -0.81 8.05 2.48
N ILE A 78 -1.39 7.97 1.28
CA ILE A 78 -2.80 7.59 1.11
C ILE A 78 -3.03 6.16 1.63
N SER A 79 -2.23 5.19 1.17
CA SER A 79 -2.33 3.78 1.56
C SER A 79 -1.90 3.48 3.00
N ALA A 80 -1.22 4.43 3.65
CA ALA A 80 -0.97 4.42 5.09
C ALA A 80 -2.14 4.99 5.90
N GLY A 81 -3.14 5.61 5.25
CA GLY A 81 -4.27 6.28 5.88
C GLY A 81 -3.90 7.61 6.53
N ILE A 82 -2.81 8.25 6.09
CA ILE A 82 -2.37 9.57 6.57
C ILE A 82 -3.09 10.65 5.78
N LEU A 83 -3.08 10.54 4.45
CA LEU A 83 -3.91 11.36 3.57
C LEU A 83 -5.26 10.68 3.33
N ARG A 84 -6.29 11.51 3.15
CA ARG A 84 -7.66 11.10 2.81
C ARG A 84 -8.12 11.88 1.60
N TYR A 85 -9.11 11.33 0.88
CA TYR A 85 -9.81 12.03 -0.19
C TYR A 85 -10.38 13.36 0.32
N ASP A 86 -10.35 14.38 -0.54
CA ASP A 86 -10.69 15.75 -0.15
C ASP A 86 -12.19 15.88 0.20
N ASN A 87 -13.05 15.10 -0.44
CA ASN A 87 -14.49 15.05 -0.21
C ASN A 87 -14.94 13.92 0.74
N ILE A 88 -14.07 13.47 1.65
CA ILE A 88 -14.41 12.38 2.59
C ILE A 88 -15.59 12.71 3.51
N GLU A 89 -15.77 13.98 3.89
CA GLU A 89 -16.90 14.44 4.71
C GLU A 89 -18.23 14.40 3.95
N GLU A 90 -18.20 14.53 2.62
CA GLU A 90 -19.37 14.33 1.77
C GLU A 90 -19.75 12.85 1.73
N PHE A 91 -18.76 11.96 1.58
CA PHE A 91 -18.99 10.53 1.64
C PHE A 91 -19.57 10.09 2.98
N MET A 92 -19.11 10.67 4.09
CA MET A 92 -19.67 10.42 5.43
C MET A 92 -21.17 10.75 5.50
N LYS A 93 -21.59 11.87 4.92
CA LYS A 93 -23.02 12.23 4.85
C LYS A 93 -23.80 11.23 4.01
N SER A 94 -23.23 10.76 2.90
CA SER A 94 -23.84 9.71 2.08
C SER A 94 -24.01 8.41 2.88
N LEU A 95 -23.01 8.01 3.68
CA LEU A 95 -23.13 6.85 4.57
C LEU A 95 -24.28 7.01 5.57
N GLU A 96 -24.42 8.17 6.20
CA GLU A 96 -25.53 8.46 7.12
C GLU A 96 -26.89 8.32 6.42
N LEU A 97 -27.02 8.83 5.18
CA LEU A 97 -28.25 8.70 4.39
C LEU A 97 -28.56 7.24 4.04
N TYR A 98 -27.52 6.45 3.72
CA TYR A 98 -27.65 5.03 3.40
C TYR A 98 -28.16 4.19 4.58
N GLU A 99 -27.86 4.57 5.83
CA GLU A 99 -28.37 3.88 7.02
C GLU A 99 -29.91 3.98 7.16
N TYR A 100 -30.53 5.02 6.60
CA TYR A 100 -31.99 5.20 6.63
C TYR A 100 -32.72 4.49 5.50
N LEU A 101 -32.01 3.93 4.51
CA LEU A 101 -32.63 3.21 3.42
C LEU A 101 -33.25 1.90 3.93
N ARG A 102 -34.50 1.63 3.52
CA ARG A 102 -35.14 0.33 3.78
C ARG A 102 -34.42 -0.83 3.09
N LYS A 103 -33.78 -0.54 1.95
CA LYS A 103 -32.89 -1.47 1.25
C LYS A 103 -31.49 -1.31 1.84
N GLY A 104 -30.81 -2.41 2.17
CA GLY A 104 -29.41 -2.38 2.59
C GLY A 104 -28.50 -1.83 1.50
N VAL A 105 -27.27 -1.44 1.84
CA VAL A 105 -26.30 -0.89 0.90
C VAL A 105 -25.06 -1.77 0.83
N THR A 106 -24.52 -1.91 -0.38
CA THR A 106 -23.24 -2.57 -0.66
C THR A 106 -22.37 -1.66 -1.50
N PHE A 107 -21.05 -1.81 -1.38
CA PHE A 107 -20.10 -0.93 -2.08
C PHE A 107 -19.25 -1.71 -3.07
N ALA A 108 -19.07 -1.14 -4.26
CA ALA A 108 -18.20 -1.69 -5.28
C ALA A 108 -16.98 -0.79 -5.53
N PRO A 109 -15.81 -1.08 -4.95
CA PRO A 109 -14.60 -0.31 -5.22
C PRO A 109 -14.03 -0.55 -6.61
N ASP A 110 -13.55 0.52 -7.24
CA ASP A 110 -12.64 0.44 -8.37
C ASP A 110 -11.27 -0.15 -7.96
N THR A 111 -10.43 -0.40 -8.96
CA THR A 111 -9.07 -0.93 -8.76
C THR A 111 -8.19 0.02 -7.93
N ASN A 112 -8.28 1.35 -8.12
CA ASN A 112 -7.48 2.34 -7.41
C ASN A 112 -7.77 2.37 -5.90
N LEU A 113 -9.01 2.14 -5.47
CA LEU A 113 -9.36 2.09 -4.05
C LEU A 113 -8.65 0.94 -3.30
N PHE A 114 -8.32 -0.15 -4.00
CA PHE A 114 -7.46 -1.21 -3.46
C PHE A 114 -6.00 -0.75 -3.34
N TYR A 115 -5.47 -0.04 -4.33
CA TYR A 115 -4.13 0.57 -4.28
C TYR A 115 -4.02 1.67 -3.22
N HIS A 116 -5.13 2.33 -2.87
CA HIS A 116 -5.17 3.31 -1.80
C HIS A 116 -5.52 2.71 -0.44
N ARG A 117 -5.82 1.40 -0.38
CA ARG A 117 -6.26 0.71 0.84
C ARG A 117 -7.41 1.42 1.55
N PHE A 118 -8.28 2.03 0.77
CA PHE A 118 -9.30 2.94 1.29
C PHE A 118 -10.29 2.19 2.19
N ILE A 119 -10.78 1.04 1.72
CA ILE A 119 -11.86 0.29 2.39
C ILE A 119 -11.46 -0.16 3.80
N SER A 120 -10.30 -0.76 4.00
CA SER A 120 -9.83 -1.19 5.34
C SER A 120 -9.11 -0.09 6.13
N GLY A 121 -8.78 1.03 5.47
CA GLY A 121 -8.25 2.24 6.09
C GLY A 121 -9.34 3.15 6.66
N PHE A 122 -10.57 3.04 6.15
CA PHE A 122 -11.70 3.86 6.51
C PHE A 122 -12.73 3.06 7.31
N ARG A 123 -12.59 3.09 8.65
CA ARG A 123 -13.42 2.33 9.60
C ARG A 123 -14.93 2.41 9.38
N PRO A 124 -15.54 3.52 8.93
CA PRO A 124 -16.97 3.55 8.63
C PRO A 124 -17.42 2.47 7.63
N LEU A 125 -16.52 1.91 6.82
CA LEU A 125 -16.83 0.81 5.90
C LEU A 125 -16.66 -0.60 6.50
N ASP A 126 -16.25 -0.76 7.77
CA ASP A 126 -15.95 -2.08 8.36
C ASP A 126 -17.17 -3.02 8.40
N GLY A 127 -18.40 -2.47 8.48
CA GLY A 127 -19.64 -3.23 8.55
C GLY A 127 -20.30 -3.60 7.21
N TYR A 128 -19.78 -3.10 6.09
CA TYR A 128 -20.42 -3.27 4.79
C TYR A 128 -19.85 -4.45 4.01
N GLN A 129 -20.71 -5.09 3.21
CA GLN A 129 -20.32 -6.04 2.18
C GLN A 129 -19.71 -5.28 0.99
N ILE A 130 -18.68 -5.89 0.40
CA ILE A 130 -17.92 -5.31 -0.71
C ILE A 130 -18.15 -6.17 -1.94
N VAL A 131 -18.63 -5.58 -3.02
CA VAL A 131 -18.84 -6.26 -4.30
C VAL A 131 -17.67 -5.92 -5.21
N VAL A 132 -16.93 -6.92 -5.68
CA VAL A 132 -15.77 -6.71 -6.54
C VAL A 132 -16.09 -7.30 -7.91
N ALA A 133 -16.07 -6.45 -8.94
CA ALA A 133 -16.17 -6.92 -10.30
C ALA A 133 -15.01 -7.87 -10.62
N GLU A 134 -15.28 -8.97 -11.33
CA GLU A 134 -14.24 -9.93 -11.71
C GLU A 134 -13.13 -9.26 -12.54
N GLY A 135 -13.47 -8.22 -13.33
CA GLY A 135 -12.50 -7.38 -14.05
C GLY A 135 -11.47 -6.72 -13.12
N VAL A 136 -11.91 -6.08 -12.03
CA VAL A 136 -11.04 -5.45 -11.02
C VAL A 136 -10.09 -6.49 -10.39
N LYS A 137 -10.63 -7.67 -10.04
CA LYS A 137 -9.80 -8.78 -9.53
C LYS A 137 -8.72 -9.19 -10.55
N LYS A 138 -9.11 -9.37 -11.81
CA LYS A 138 -8.19 -9.74 -12.91
C LYS A 138 -7.11 -8.67 -13.13
N GLU A 139 -7.44 -7.39 -13.00
CA GLU A 139 -6.46 -6.30 -13.12
C GLU A 139 -5.37 -6.38 -12.05
N ILE A 140 -5.75 -6.63 -10.80
CA ILE A 140 -4.80 -6.84 -9.69
C ILE A 140 -3.93 -8.08 -9.98
N GLU A 141 -4.53 -9.19 -10.39
CA GLU A 141 -3.83 -10.44 -10.72
C GLU A 141 -2.83 -10.26 -11.85
N ASN A 142 -3.23 -9.62 -12.94
CA ASN A 142 -2.40 -9.38 -14.12
C ASN A 142 -1.23 -8.45 -13.81
N ALA A 143 -1.44 -7.43 -12.98
CA ALA A 143 -0.40 -6.48 -12.61
C ALA A 143 0.75 -7.11 -11.80
N MET A 144 0.56 -8.28 -11.18
CA MET A 144 1.58 -8.93 -10.33
C MET A 144 2.66 -9.72 -11.09
N ASN A 145 2.48 -9.97 -12.39
CA ASN A 145 3.26 -10.99 -13.12
C ASN A 145 4.61 -10.51 -13.69
N TYR A 146 5.01 -9.27 -13.44
CA TYR A 146 6.23 -8.70 -14.03
C TYR A 146 7.42 -8.77 -13.08
N LYS A 147 8.54 -9.30 -13.58
CA LYS A 147 9.78 -9.46 -12.82
C LYS A 147 10.96 -8.84 -13.56
N TYR A 148 11.92 -8.34 -12.79
CA TYR A 148 13.16 -7.81 -13.32
C TYR A 148 14.04 -8.89 -13.94
N HIS A 149 14.44 -8.65 -15.18
CA HIS A 149 15.56 -9.33 -15.82
C HIS A 149 16.89 -8.70 -15.41
N ARG A 150 17.97 -9.48 -15.46
CA ARG A 150 19.33 -9.00 -15.11
C ARG A 150 19.80 -7.84 -16.00
N SER A 151 19.41 -7.82 -17.27
CA SER A 151 19.74 -6.74 -18.21
C SER A 151 19.10 -5.42 -17.78
N GLN A 152 17.82 -5.43 -17.41
CA GLN A 152 17.10 -4.26 -16.91
C GLN A 152 17.74 -3.72 -15.63
N LEU A 153 18.10 -4.58 -14.68
CA LEU A 153 18.78 -4.16 -13.45
C LEU A 153 20.17 -3.59 -13.72
N SER A 154 20.89 -4.11 -14.71
CA SER A 154 22.17 -3.55 -15.15
C SER A 154 22.01 -2.15 -15.72
N GLU A 155 20.95 -1.91 -16.50
CA GLU A 155 20.62 -0.60 -17.05
C GLU A 155 20.25 0.41 -15.95
N ILE A 156 19.35 0.02 -15.04
CA ILE A 156 19.00 0.82 -13.85
C ILE A 156 20.26 1.10 -13.02
N GLY A 157 21.12 0.09 -12.85
CA GLY A 157 22.38 0.18 -12.11
C GLY A 157 23.35 1.25 -12.62
N LYS A 158 23.25 1.67 -13.88
CA LYS A 158 24.06 2.76 -14.45
C LYS A 158 23.57 4.15 -14.02
N ALA A 159 22.32 4.27 -13.60
CA ALA A 159 21.67 5.54 -13.29
C ALA A 159 21.56 5.81 -11.78
N VAL A 160 21.76 4.80 -10.93
CA VAL A 160 21.58 4.91 -9.47
C VAL A 160 22.92 4.92 -8.72
N ARG A 161 22.97 5.57 -7.57
CA ARG A 161 24.19 5.67 -6.74
C ARG A 161 24.55 4.35 -6.09
N ASN A 162 23.56 3.71 -5.44
CA ASN A 162 23.77 2.47 -4.68
C ASN A 162 23.35 1.22 -5.47
N ALA A 163 23.89 1.08 -6.69
CA ALA A 163 23.54 -0.01 -7.62
C ALA A 163 23.76 -1.43 -7.06
N HIS A 164 24.64 -1.60 -6.08
CA HIS A 164 24.88 -2.88 -5.44
C HIS A 164 23.64 -3.46 -4.73
N LEU A 165 22.70 -2.60 -4.30
CA LEU A 165 21.43 -3.01 -3.66
C LEU A 165 20.49 -3.71 -4.66
N LEU A 166 20.61 -3.42 -5.95
CA LEU A 166 19.78 -4.03 -7.01
C LEU A 166 20.00 -5.53 -7.16
N LYS A 167 21.08 -6.09 -6.61
CA LYS A 167 21.34 -7.54 -6.61
C LYS A 167 20.19 -8.32 -5.99
N GLU A 168 19.54 -7.75 -4.96
CA GLU A 168 18.39 -8.36 -4.29
C GLU A 168 17.15 -8.41 -5.19
N PHE A 169 17.08 -7.59 -6.26
CA PHE A 169 15.92 -7.51 -7.15
C PHE A 169 15.98 -8.48 -8.34
N SER A 170 17.05 -9.26 -8.49
CA SER A 170 17.16 -10.23 -9.60
C SER A 170 16.02 -11.26 -9.54
N ASN A 171 15.25 -11.37 -10.62
CA ASN A 171 14.05 -12.23 -10.70
C ASN A 171 13.01 -11.91 -9.60
N ARG A 172 12.92 -10.63 -9.21
CA ARG A 172 11.93 -10.09 -8.28
C ARG A 172 10.98 -9.13 -8.97
N ARG A 173 9.88 -8.80 -8.30
CA ARG A 173 8.78 -7.99 -8.85
C ARG A 173 9.25 -6.61 -9.29
N MET A 174 8.76 -6.16 -10.45
CA MET A 174 8.93 -4.79 -10.94
C MET A 174 8.07 -3.81 -10.13
N LYS A 175 8.27 -2.49 -10.28
CA LYS A 175 7.54 -1.46 -9.49
C LYS A 175 6.02 -1.66 -9.50
N LYS A 176 5.41 -1.75 -10.69
CA LYS A 176 3.95 -1.98 -10.82
C LYS A 176 3.49 -3.25 -10.10
N SER A 177 4.24 -4.35 -10.27
CA SER A 177 3.93 -5.62 -9.60
C SER A 177 4.13 -5.58 -8.08
N ARG A 178 5.04 -4.76 -7.58
CA ARG A 178 5.20 -4.52 -6.13
C ARG A 178 3.98 -3.80 -5.57
N LYS A 179 3.49 -2.74 -6.23
CA LYS A 179 2.24 -2.05 -5.81
C LYS A 179 1.05 -3.02 -5.79
N ALA A 180 0.89 -3.81 -6.86
CA ALA A 180 -0.20 -4.78 -6.97
C ALA A 180 -0.15 -5.83 -5.85
N ALA A 181 1.02 -6.43 -5.60
CA ALA A 181 1.15 -7.49 -4.61
C ALA A 181 1.14 -6.98 -3.16
N TYR A 182 1.84 -5.89 -2.86
CA TYR A 182 2.05 -5.43 -1.48
C TYR A 182 0.99 -4.46 -0.97
N ILE A 183 0.15 -3.94 -1.87
CA ILE A 183 -0.91 -3.01 -1.51
C ILE A 183 -2.26 -3.59 -1.92
N ALA A 184 -2.55 -3.65 -3.22
CA ALA A 184 -3.89 -4.02 -3.71
C ALA A 184 -4.31 -5.45 -3.36
N LEU A 185 -3.46 -6.46 -3.62
CA LEU A 185 -3.75 -7.84 -3.26
C LEU A 185 -3.89 -8.03 -1.74
N LYS A 186 -3.03 -7.36 -0.95
CA LYS A 186 -3.13 -7.44 0.52
C LYS A 186 -4.41 -6.82 1.05
N GLU A 187 -4.86 -5.74 0.42
CA GLU A 187 -6.15 -5.15 0.72
C GLU A 187 -7.28 -6.11 0.36
N PHE A 188 -7.25 -6.69 -0.84
CA PHE A 188 -8.21 -7.69 -1.29
C PHE A 188 -8.27 -8.90 -0.32
N GLU A 189 -7.13 -9.50 0.04
CA GLU A 189 -7.09 -10.64 0.96
C GLU A 189 -7.57 -10.26 2.38
N ARG A 190 -7.32 -9.02 2.84
CA ARG A 190 -7.85 -8.53 4.12
C ARG A 190 -9.38 -8.40 4.11
N LEU A 191 -9.95 -8.10 2.96
CA LEU A 191 -11.40 -7.91 2.78
C LEU A 191 -12.12 -9.18 2.36
N LYS A 192 -11.40 -10.28 2.10
CA LYS A 192 -11.91 -11.52 1.48
C LYS A 192 -13.18 -12.08 2.10
N GLU A 193 -13.30 -12.05 3.42
CA GLU A 193 -14.49 -12.54 4.14
C GLU A 193 -15.75 -11.68 3.90
N ARG A 194 -15.57 -10.45 3.41
CA ARG A 194 -16.63 -9.48 3.09
C ARG A 194 -16.81 -9.26 1.59
N ILE A 195 -16.04 -9.96 0.76
CA ILE A 195 -16.07 -9.77 -0.70
C ILE A 195 -17.05 -10.74 -1.35
N ILE A 196 -17.91 -10.20 -2.21
CA ILE A 196 -18.72 -10.93 -3.18
C ILE A 196 -18.18 -10.59 -4.57
N ILE A 197 -17.91 -11.59 -5.40
CA ILE A 197 -17.44 -11.36 -6.77
C ILE A 197 -18.64 -11.22 -7.71
N ALA A 198 -18.74 -10.09 -8.40
CA ALA A 198 -19.68 -9.90 -9.50
C ALA A 198 -19.08 -10.46 -10.79
N GLU A 199 -19.75 -11.44 -11.40
CA GLU A 199 -19.26 -12.13 -12.60
C GLU A 199 -19.20 -11.20 -13.82
N SER A 200 -18.21 -11.42 -14.69
CA SER A 200 -18.08 -10.67 -15.95
C SER A 200 -19.30 -10.91 -16.84
N VAL A 201 -19.90 -9.84 -17.37
CA VAL A 201 -20.84 -9.95 -18.49
C VAL A 201 -20.09 -10.42 -19.75
N LYS A 202 -20.81 -11.07 -20.67
CA LYS A 202 -20.25 -11.55 -21.96
C LYS A 202 -20.60 -10.62 -23.13
N ASP A 203 -21.13 -9.44 -22.83
CA ASP A 203 -21.64 -8.52 -23.82
C ASP A 203 -20.50 -7.88 -24.62
N GLU A 204 -20.80 -7.42 -25.83
CA GLU A 204 -19.88 -6.57 -26.58
C GLU A 204 -19.70 -5.26 -25.81
N ALA A 205 -18.46 -4.95 -25.48
CA ALA A 205 -18.05 -3.75 -24.77
C ALA A 205 -16.78 -3.20 -25.42
N HIS A 206 -16.62 -1.88 -25.38
CA HIS A 206 -15.51 -1.18 -26.01
C HIS A 206 -14.22 -1.29 -25.19
N ASN A 207 -14.31 -1.40 -23.87
CA ASN A 207 -13.16 -1.48 -22.97
C ASN A 207 -13.49 -2.27 -21.68
N ASN A 208 -12.47 -2.47 -20.83
CA ASN A 208 -12.63 -3.17 -19.55
C ASN A 208 -13.52 -2.43 -18.56
N ASP A 209 -13.47 -1.10 -18.54
CA ASP A 209 -14.24 -0.26 -17.61
C ASP A 209 -15.75 -0.45 -17.85
N GLU A 210 -16.16 -0.50 -19.11
CA GLU A 210 -17.55 -0.79 -19.51
C GLU A 210 -17.99 -2.19 -19.08
N ILE A 211 -17.11 -3.20 -19.20
CA ILE A 211 -17.41 -4.56 -18.71
C ILE A 211 -17.59 -4.54 -17.18
N ILE A 212 -16.72 -3.82 -16.45
CA ILE A 212 -16.80 -3.70 -14.99
C ILE A 212 -18.13 -3.07 -14.59
N ILE A 213 -18.51 -1.93 -15.17
CA ILE A 213 -19.75 -1.23 -14.85
C ILE A 213 -20.98 -2.08 -15.21
N LYS A 214 -21.04 -2.68 -16.40
CA LYS A 214 -22.16 -3.55 -16.80
C LYS A 214 -22.31 -4.77 -15.88
N SER A 215 -21.19 -5.36 -15.46
CA SER A 215 -21.18 -6.45 -14.46
C SER A 215 -21.74 -6.03 -13.11
N LEU A 216 -21.34 -4.87 -12.62
CA LEU A 216 -21.86 -4.33 -11.36
C LEU A 216 -23.33 -3.96 -11.48
N LYS A 217 -23.76 -3.36 -12.61
CA LYS A 217 -25.15 -3.03 -12.86
C LYS A 217 -26.05 -4.27 -12.90
N ARG A 218 -25.61 -5.32 -13.59
CA ARG A 218 -26.31 -6.62 -13.58
C ARG A 218 -26.40 -7.21 -12.18
N TYR A 219 -25.36 -7.08 -11.36
CA TYR A 219 -25.40 -7.52 -9.96
C TYR A 219 -26.40 -6.71 -9.14
N ASP A 220 -26.42 -5.38 -9.28
CA ASP A 220 -27.37 -4.47 -8.62
C ASP A 220 -28.82 -4.88 -8.92
N GLU A 221 -29.16 -5.13 -10.19
CA GLU A 221 -30.50 -5.56 -10.61
C GLU A 221 -30.95 -6.92 -10.04
N MET A 222 -29.98 -7.79 -9.69
CA MET A 222 -30.25 -9.13 -9.17
C MET A 222 -30.34 -9.17 -7.63
N THR A 223 -30.07 -8.07 -6.94
CA THR A 223 -30.02 -8.03 -5.47
C THR A 223 -31.00 -7.00 -4.89
N PRO A 224 -31.50 -7.21 -3.65
CA PRO A 224 -32.40 -6.26 -3.01
C PRO A 224 -31.66 -5.07 -2.37
N THR A 225 -30.33 -5.03 -2.46
CA THR A 225 -29.47 -3.98 -1.90
C THR A 225 -29.20 -2.91 -2.94
N LEU A 226 -29.00 -1.67 -2.50
CA LEU A 226 -28.40 -0.65 -3.36
C LEU A 226 -26.90 -0.93 -3.50
N LEU A 227 -26.43 -1.11 -4.73
CA LEU A 227 -25.00 -1.10 -5.01
C LEU A 227 -24.53 0.33 -5.30
N VAL A 228 -23.50 0.79 -4.59
CA VAL A 228 -22.85 2.08 -4.86
C VAL A 228 -21.42 1.82 -5.33
N PHE A 229 -21.13 2.20 -6.58
CA PHE A 229 -19.80 2.13 -7.15
C PHE A 229 -18.91 3.25 -6.59
N LEU A 230 -17.73 2.89 -6.11
CA LEU A 230 -16.79 3.81 -5.47
C LEU A 230 -15.57 3.96 -6.36
N THR A 231 -15.29 5.18 -6.83
CA THR A 231 -14.16 5.44 -7.73
C THR A 231 -13.48 6.78 -7.44
N ALA A 232 -12.23 6.91 -7.85
CA ALA A 232 -11.54 8.19 -7.91
C ALA A 232 -11.19 8.61 -9.36
N ASP A 233 -11.77 7.93 -10.35
CA ASP A 233 -11.57 8.20 -11.76
C ASP A 233 -12.84 8.82 -12.36
N ILE A 234 -12.72 10.02 -12.92
CA ILE A 234 -13.84 10.74 -13.53
C ILE A 234 -14.25 10.12 -14.87
N ALA A 235 -13.36 9.40 -15.56
CA ALA A 235 -13.68 8.83 -16.87
C ALA A 235 -14.67 7.67 -16.77
N ILE A 236 -14.61 6.89 -15.67
CA ILE A 236 -15.51 5.75 -15.47
C ILE A 236 -16.90 6.17 -14.99
N THR A 237 -17.06 7.37 -14.43
CA THR A 237 -18.37 7.86 -13.96
C THR A 237 -19.33 8.14 -15.10
N ASP A 238 -18.83 8.57 -16.26
CA ASP A 238 -19.65 8.75 -17.47
C ASP A 238 -20.32 7.43 -17.88
N VAL A 239 -19.58 6.31 -17.77
CA VAL A 239 -20.11 4.98 -18.07
C VAL A 239 -21.11 4.53 -17.01
N ALA A 240 -20.82 4.79 -15.73
CA ALA A 240 -21.75 4.48 -14.63
C ALA A 240 -23.08 5.23 -14.77
N GLU A 241 -23.04 6.50 -15.16
CA GLU A 241 -24.24 7.31 -15.40
C GLU A 241 -25.07 6.76 -16.58
N ILE A 242 -24.43 6.42 -17.70
CA ILE A 242 -25.09 5.85 -18.88
C ILE A 242 -25.81 4.52 -18.54
N GLU A 243 -25.14 3.65 -17.77
CA GLU A 243 -25.69 2.35 -17.36
C GLU A 243 -26.65 2.46 -16.14
N GLY A 244 -26.83 3.66 -15.58
CA GLY A 244 -27.72 3.91 -14.44
C GLY A 244 -27.26 3.19 -13.16
N LEU A 245 -25.96 3.09 -12.93
CA LEU A 245 -25.36 2.57 -11.71
C LEU A 245 -25.07 3.72 -10.74
N GLU A 246 -25.56 3.61 -9.51
CA GLU A 246 -25.26 4.60 -8.46
C GLU A 246 -23.76 4.61 -8.16
N TYR A 247 -23.16 5.78 -8.02
CA TYR A 247 -21.73 5.92 -7.75
C TYR A 247 -21.40 7.07 -6.80
N PHE A 248 -20.23 6.98 -6.19
CA PHE A 248 -19.59 8.07 -5.46
C PHE A 248 -18.19 8.30 -6.04
N LEU A 249 -17.95 9.52 -6.54
CA LEU A 249 -16.66 9.96 -7.05
C LEU A 249 -15.87 10.63 -5.92
N PHE A 250 -14.73 10.06 -5.58
CA PHE A 250 -13.79 10.64 -4.62
C PHE A 250 -12.85 11.66 -5.27
N ASP A 251 -12.70 12.80 -4.63
CA ASP A 251 -11.73 13.82 -5.01
C ASP A 251 -10.34 13.40 -4.52
N TYR A 252 -9.44 13.11 -5.48
CA TYR A 252 -8.07 12.69 -5.18
C TYR A 252 -7.39 13.72 -4.25
N PRO A 253 -6.67 13.28 -3.19
CA PRO A 253 -6.14 14.21 -2.20
C PRO A 253 -5.26 15.28 -2.82
N THR A 254 -5.50 16.55 -2.48
CA THR A 254 -4.68 17.69 -2.93
C THR A 254 -3.76 18.25 -1.84
N ALA A 255 -3.92 17.76 -0.60
CA ALA A 255 -3.13 18.17 0.54
C ALA A 255 -1.62 17.98 0.31
N LYS A 256 -0.83 18.97 0.73
CA LYS A 256 0.64 18.87 0.70
C LYS A 256 1.13 17.89 1.77
N LEU A 257 2.18 17.13 1.46
CA LEU A 257 2.75 16.17 2.40
C LEU A 257 3.38 16.82 3.64
N GLY A 258 4.04 17.99 3.55
CA GLY A 258 4.45 18.82 4.69
C GLY A 258 4.67 18.13 6.05
N LYS A 259 3.92 18.55 7.07
CA LYS A 259 3.94 17.98 8.42
C LYS A 259 2.62 17.29 8.76
N HIS A 260 2.68 16.11 9.39
CA HIS A 260 1.51 15.36 9.86
C HIS A 260 1.72 14.74 11.23
N GLU A 261 0.69 14.76 12.07
CA GLU A 261 0.61 13.87 13.23
C GLU A 261 0.07 12.51 12.79
N VAL A 262 0.74 11.44 13.20
CA VAL A 262 0.40 10.07 12.80
C VAL A 262 0.47 9.12 13.98
N THR A 263 -0.40 8.12 13.97
CA THR A 263 -0.33 6.99 14.91
C THR A 263 0.87 6.08 14.59
N ALA A 264 1.29 5.29 15.58
CA ALA A 264 2.32 4.24 15.37
C ALA A 264 1.95 3.28 14.23
N TYR A 265 0.66 2.94 14.08
CA TYR A 265 0.17 2.09 13.01
C TYR A 265 0.35 2.72 11.61
N GLN A 266 0.03 4.00 11.47
CA GLN A 266 0.19 4.75 10.23
C GLN A 266 1.67 4.87 9.87
N LEU A 267 2.54 5.25 10.81
CA LEU A 267 3.99 5.36 10.56
C LEU A 267 4.60 4.02 10.15
N ARG A 268 4.30 2.93 10.88
CA ARG A 268 4.74 1.58 10.52
C ARG A 268 4.24 1.16 9.15
N THR A 269 3.01 1.51 8.80
CA THR A 269 2.43 1.21 7.50
C THR A 269 3.10 2.03 6.39
N LEU A 270 3.38 3.31 6.62
CA LEU A 270 4.10 4.16 5.68
C LEU A 270 5.50 3.60 5.39
N ILE A 271 6.29 3.31 6.43
CA ILE A 271 7.65 2.76 6.26
C ILE A 271 7.60 1.41 5.54
N PHE A 272 6.66 0.53 5.91
CA PHE A 272 6.47 -0.74 5.21
C PHE A 272 6.10 -0.54 3.73
N ASN A 273 5.12 0.32 3.44
CA ASN A 273 4.63 0.55 2.07
C ASN A 273 5.76 1.14 1.20
N LEU A 274 6.54 2.07 1.75
CA LEU A 274 7.72 2.60 1.07
C LEU A 274 8.76 1.52 0.82
N ALA A 275 9.14 0.73 1.82
CA ALA A 275 10.08 -0.39 1.64
C ALA A 275 9.58 -1.38 0.58
N ALA A 276 8.28 -1.67 0.55
CA ALA A 276 7.67 -2.60 -0.40
C ALA A 276 7.60 -2.05 -1.82
N VAL A 277 7.09 -0.83 -2.01
CA VAL A 277 6.93 -0.21 -3.34
C VAL A 277 8.27 0.22 -3.92
N PHE A 278 9.13 0.84 -3.09
CA PHE A 278 10.46 1.27 -3.51
C PHE A 278 11.41 0.08 -3.61
N GLY A 279 11.07 -1.05 -2.97
CA GLY A 279 11.82 -2.30 -2.89
C GLY A 279 12.90 -2.26 -1.82
N VAL A 280 13.49 -1.10 -1.60
CA VAL A 280 14.45 -0.81 -0.55
C VAL A 280 14.31 0.62 -0.09
N ILE A 281 14.44 0.84 1.21
CA ILE A 281 14.62 2.14 1.85
C ILE A 281 15.75 2.04 2.87
N GLU A 282 16.20 3.18 3.37
CA GLU A 282 17.10 3.25 4.50
C GLU A 282 16.40 3.97 5.66
N VAL A 283 16.58 3.43 6.87
CA VAL A 283 16.06 4.00 8.12
C VAL A 283 17.23 4.15 9.10
N ASN A 284 17.71 5.38 9.31
CA ASN A 284 18.86 5.68 10.19
C ASN A 284 20.09 4.80 9.89
N GLY A 285 20.43 4.59 8.62
CA GLY A 285 21.53 3.71 8.20
C GLY A 285 21.19 2.22 8.13
N VAL A 286 20.02 1.79 8.63
CA VAL A 286 19.54 0.40 8.48
C VAL A 286 18.87 0.25 7.11
N ILE A 287 19.38 -0.65 6.27
CA ILE A 287 18.77 -0.91 4.97
C ILE A 287 17.59 -1.86 5.14
N VAL A 288 16.41 -1.46 4.68
CA VAL A 288 15.16 -2.23 4.79
C VAL A 288 14.68 -2.58 3.39
N PHE A 289 14.80 -3.86 3.02
CA PHE A 289 14.24 -4.37 1.77
C PHE A 289 12.81 -4.85 1.98
N GLY A 290 11.88 -4.30 1.22
CA GLY A 290 10.54 -4.87 1.06
C GLY A 290 10.48 -5.95 -0.01
N GLU A 291 11.36 -5.91 -1.01
CA GLU A 291 11.51 -6.93 -2.05
C GLU A 291 12.96 -7.42 -2.10
N PHE A 292 13.18 -8.72 -1.98
CA PHE A 292 14.53 -9.29 -1.89
C PHE A 292 14.61 -10.77 -2.29
N GLY A 293 15.83 -11.25 -2.50
CA GLY A 293 16.11 -12.65 -2.83
C GLY A 293 15.73 -13.61 -1.70
N GLY A 294 14.92 -14.62 -2.01
CA GLY A 294 14.51 -15.65 -1.04
C GLY A 294 13.28 -15.28 -0.20
N LYS A 295 12.66 -14.12 -0.43
CA LYS A 295 11.38 -13.72 0.19
C LYS A 295 10.29 -14.77 -0.04
N ARG A 296 9.58 -15.14 1.02
CA ARG A 296 8.50 -16.15 1.05
C ARG A 296 7.14 -15.55 1.35
N GLY A 297 7.08 -14.52 2.18
CA GLY A 297 5.85 -13.88 2.63
C GLY A 297 5.71 -12.42 2.16
N LEU A 298 4.48 -11.98 1.87
CA LEU A 298 4.22 -10.59 1.45
C LEU A 298 4.40 -9.56 2.58
N ASN A 299 4.44 -10.00 3.84
CA ASN A 299 4.66 -9.14 5.01
C ASN A 299 6.12 -9.14 5.48
N GLU A 300 6.97 -9.98 4.91
CA GLU A 300 8.38 -10.04 5.30
C GLU A 300 9.11 -8.74 4.93
N LEU A 301 10.16 -8.43 5.67
CA LEU A 301 11.16 -7.41 5.36
C LEU A 301 12.52 -8.03 5.64
N LYS A 302 13.53 -7.68 4.85
CA LYS A 302 14.92 -8.02 5.15
C LYS A 302 15.62 -6.76 5.64
N VAL A 303 16.01 -6.73 6.91
CA VAL A 303 16.71 -5.61 7.54
C VAL A 303 18.20 -5.91 7.61
N LEU A 304 19.04 -4.99 7.13
CA LEU A 304 20.50 -5.12 7.14
C LEU A 304 21.07 -4.00 7.99
N PHE A 305 21.89 -4.39 8.96
CA PHE A 305 22.64 -3.47 9.79
C PHE A 305 24.08 -3.40 9.25
N PRO A 306 24.55 -2.23 8.75
CA PRO A 306 25.88 -2.11 8.17
C PRO A 306 27.00 -2.47 9.15
N GLU A 307 26.81 -2.15 10.43
CA GLU A 307 27.75 -2.41 11.53
C GLU A 307 27.00 -2.84 12.79
N GLU A 308 27.65 -3.64 13.63
CA GLU A 308 27.14 -3.94 14.98
C GLU A 308 27.25 -2.69 15.84
N ASN A 309 26.10 -2.08 16.10
CA ASN A 309 25.99 -0.89 16.93
C ASN A 309 24.91 -1.09 18.01
N ARG A 310 24.72 -0.05 18.82
CA ARG A 310 23.71 -0.04 19.89
C ARG A 310 22.30 -0.38 19.36
N ILE A 311 21.92 0.18 18.20
CA ILE A 311 20.60 -0.04 17.58
C ILE A 311 20.43 -1.52 17.23
N TYR A 312 21.45 -2.16 16.64
CA TYR A 312 21.42 -3.60 16.35
C TYR A 312 21.17 -4.43 17.62
N HIS A 313 21.93 -4.19 18.69
CA HIS A 313 21.80 -4.98 19.91
C HIS A 313 20.44 -4.79 20.61
N GLU A 314 19.96 -3.55 20.71
CA GLU A 314 18.63 -3.25 21.29
C GLU A 314 17.51 -3.87 20.45
N PHE A 315 17.57 -3.71 19.13
CA PHE A 315 16.61 -4.31 18.21
C PHE A 315 16.56 -5.83 18.35
N MET A 316 17.72 -6.51 18.30
CA MET A 316 17.79 -7.96 18.40
C MET A 316 17.32 -8.49 19.75
N PHE A 317 17.60 -7.76 20.84
CA PHE A 317 17.10 -8.10 22.16
C PHE A 317 15.57 -8.08 22.19
N HIS A 318 14.96 -6.97 21.76
CA HIS A 318 13.50 -6.83 21.75
C HIS A 318 12.82 -7.77 20.76
N LEU A 319 13.42 -8.02 19.58
CA LEU A 319 12.90 -8.96 18.59
C LEU A 319 12.79 -10.38 19.17
N LYS A 320 13.87 -10.87 19.79
CA LYS A 320 13.90 -12.21 20.42
C LYS A 320 12.89 -12.31 21.56
N LEU A 321 12.77 -11.25 22.37
CA LEU A 321 11.80 -11.21 23.46
C LEU A 321 10.36 -11.28 22.93
N CYS A 322 10.02 -10.46 21.94
CA CYS A 322 8.68 -10.45 21.34
C CYS A 322 8.31 -11.80 20.71
N ARG A 323 9.23 -12.41 19.95
CA ARG A 323 9.00 -13.74 19.35
C ARG A 323 8.74 -14.80 20.42
N ARG A 324 9.55 -14.83 21.49
CA ARG A 324 9.37 -15.77 22.60
C ARG A 324 8.04 -15.57 23.34
N LEU A 325 7.61 -14.32 23.51
CA LEU A 325 6.31 -14.02 24.12
C LEU A 325 5.15 -14.54 23.26
N MET A 326 5.23 -14.38 21.94
CA MET A 326 4.23 -14.90 21.00
C MET A 326 4.14 -16.43 21.07
N GLU A 327 5.27 -17.14 21.08
CA GLU A 327 5.31 -18.60 21.24
C GLU A 327 4.58 -19.04 22.53
N ILE A 328 4.88 -18.40 23.67
CA ILE A 328 4.23 -18.70 24.96
C ILE A 328 2.71 -18.42 24.91
N MET A 329 2.29 -17.36 24.21
CA MET A 329 0.87 -17.01 24.09
C MET A 329 0.10 -18.02 23.22
N ASP A 330 0.72 -18.52 22.16
CA ASP A 330 0.12 -19.51 21.26
C ASP A 330 0.03 -20.90 21.92
N GLU A 331 1.04 -21.29 22.72
CA GLU A 331 0.98 -22.51 23.54
C GLU A 331 -0.16 -22.49 24.57
N LYS A 332 -0.47 -21.32 25.13
CA LYS A 332 -1.61 -21.16 26.05
C LYS A 332 -2.95 -21.24 25.34
N ARG A 333 -3.07 -20.65 24.15
CA ARG A 333 -4.31 -20.68 23.35
C ARG A 333 -4.65 -22.04 22.77
N SER A 334 -3.65 -22.89 22.55
CA SER A 334 -3.85 -24.26 22.02
C SER A 334 -4.19 -25.29 23.10
N ARG A 335 -4.09 -24.92 24.38
CA ARG A 335 -4.38 -25.80 25.54
C ARG A 335 -5.70 -25.49 26.24
N GLY A 336 -6.42 -24.44 25.83
CA GLY A 336 -7.75 -24.09 26.31
C GLY A 336 -8.72 -24.13 25.14
#